data_AF-A0A2E8A5I5-F1
#
_entry.id   AF-A0A2E8A5I5-F1
#
_cell.length_a   1.000
_cell.length_b   1.000
_cell.length_c   1.000
_cell.angle_alpha   90.00
_cell.angle_beta   90.00
_cell.angle_gamma   90.00
#
_symmetry.space_group_name_H-M   'P 1'
#
loop_
_entity.id
_entity.type
_entity.pdbx_description
1 polymer ?
#
loop_
_entity_poly.entity_id
_entity_poly.type
_entity_poly.pdbx_seq_one_letter_code
_entity_poly.pdbx_strand_id
1 'polypeptide(L)' 'MKNNTYNGWTNRSTWLINLWYEPHTESILDWIKEELEERVSSLADSDNVCDKILADMLDLQEIKWDELKEHVETEETCKS' A
#
# COMPACT_ATOMS: atom_id res chain seq x y z
N MET A 1 7.85 -11.03 -20.36
CA MET A 1 6.63 -11.73 -19.90
C MET A 1 6.35 -11.25 -18.49
N LYS A 2 5.22 -10.56 -18.26
CA LYS A 2 4.79 -10.22 -16.90
C LYS A 2 4.42 -11.53 -16.20
N ASN A 3 5.33 -12.06 -15.38
CA ASN A 3 5.00 -13.16 -14.49
C ASN A 3 4.14 -12.58 -13.37
N ASN A 4 2.83 -12.46 -13.63
CA ASN A 4 1.82 -12.00 -12.69
C ASN A 4 1.56 -13.09 -11.63
N THR A 5 2.59 -13.48 -10.88
CA THR A 5 2.54 -14.53 -9.84
C THR A 5 1.69 -14.15 -8.64
N TYR A 6 1.22 -12.90 -8.57
CA TYR A 6 0.41 -12.36 -7.48
C TYR A 6 -0.97 -11.92 -7.99
N ASN A 7 -1.72 -12.83 -8.62
CA ASN A 7 -3.10 -12.59 -9.09
C ASN A 7 -3.27 -11.39 -10.04
N GLY A 8 -2.32 -11.17 -10.94
CA GLY A 8 -2.38 -10.04 -11.89
C GLY A 8 -1.54 -8.83 -11.50
N TRP A 9 -1.07 -8.76 -10.25
CA TRP A 9 -0.26 -7.65 -9.73
C TRP A 9 1.24 -7.87 -9.92
N THR A 10 1.98 -6.76 -10.02
CA THR A 10 3.43 -6.76 -10.26
C THR A 10 4.24 -7.33 -9.09
N ASN A 11 3.77 -7.19 -7.84
CA ASN A 11 4.40 -7.80 -6.67
C ASN A 11 3.40 -8.17 -5.57
N ARG A 12 3.90 -8.88 -4.55
CA ARG A 12 3.09 -9.35 -3.41
C ARG A 12 2.55 -8.19 -2.58
N SER A 13 3.37 -7.18 -2.32
CA SER A 13 3.05 -6.06 -1.44
C SER A 13 1.90 -5.23 -2.01
N THR A 14 1.92 -4.93 -3.32
CA THR A 14 0.82 -4.30 -4.06
C THR A 14 -0.46 -5.15 -4.01
N TRP A 15 -0.37 -6.46 -4.24
CA TRP A 15 -1.53 -7.35 -4.14
C TRP A 15 -2.15 -7.37 -2.74
N LEU A 16 -1.33 -7.35 -1.68
CA LEU A 16 -1.81 -7.33 -0.30
C LEU A 16 -2.57 -6.05 0.01
N ILE A 17 -2.09 -4.88 -0.44
CA ILE A 17 -2.82 -3.62 -0.26
C ILE A 17 -4.21 -3.72 -0.91
N ASN A 18 -4.27 -4.18 -2.16
CA ASN A 18 -5.54 -4.37 -2.85
C ASN A 18 -6.45 -5.37 -2.13
N LEU A 19 -5.90 -6.49 -1.63
CA LEU A 19 -6.67 -7.54 -0.96
C LEU A 19 -7.23 -7.10 0.40
N TRP A 20 -6.46 -6.37 1.19
CA TRP A 20 -6.85 -6.03 2.56
C TRP A 20 -7.68 -4.76 2.67
N TYR A 21 -7.37 -3.76 1.85
CA TYR A 21 -8.06 -2.47 1.92
C TYR A 21 -9.17 -2.35 0.88
N GLU A 22 -9.15 -3.17 -0.19
CA GLU A 22 -10.09 -3.09 -1.31
C GLU A 22 -10.38 -1.63 -1.72
N PRO A 23 -9.35 -0.82 -2.01
CA PRO A 23 -9.53 0.60 -2.25
C PRO A 23 -10.39 0.81 -3.51
N HIS A 24 -11.33 1.76 -3.44
CA HIS A 24 -12.22 2.07 -4.55
C HIS A 24 -11.89 3.40 -5.23
N THR A 25 -11.22 4.32 -4.53
CA THR A 25 -10.87 5.65 -5.04
C THR A 25 -9.41 5.99 -4.79
N GLU A 26 -8.87 6.93 -5.58
CA GLU A 26 -7.52 7.45 -5.38
C GLU A 26 -7.33 8.11 -4.00
N SER A 27 -8.35 8.80 -3.47
CA SER A 27 -8.29 9.39 -2.13
C SER A 27 -8.16 8.35 -1.02
N ILE A 28 -8.80 7.18 -1.17
CA ILE A 28 -8.62 6.07 -0.24
C ILE A 28 -7.20 5.53 -0.34
N LEU A 29 -6.63 5.40 -1.56
CA LEU A 29 -5.24 4.98 -1.73
C LEU A 29 -4.24 5.94 -1.09
N ASP A 30 -4.42 7.25 -1.27
CA ASP A 30 -3.56 8.25 -0.67
C ASP A 30 -3.66 8.20 0.87
N TRP A 31 -4.87 8.05 1.43
CA TRP A 31 -5.05 7.85 2.87
C TRP A 31 -4.38 6.56 3.39
N ILE A 32 -4.52 5.44 2.69
CA ILE A 32 -3.87 4.17 3.08
C ILE A 32 -2.34 4.33 3.09
N LYS A 33 -1.80 5.03 2.09
CA LYS A 33 -0.38 5.28 2.00
C LYS A 33 0.10 6.11 3.20
N GLU A 34 -0.57 7.21 3.50
CA GLU A 34 -0.24 8.07 4.64
C GLU A 34 -0.33 7.30 5.97
N GLU A 35 -1.40 6.52 6.18
CA GLU A 35 -1.60 5.71 7.39
C GLU A 35 -0.48 4.68 7.58
N LEU A 36 -0.06 3.99 6.52
CA LEU A 36 1.02 3.01 6.59
C LEU A 36 2.38 3.67 6.86
N GLU A 37 2.66 4.80 6.23
CA GLU A 37 3.88 5.58 6.46
C GLU A 37 3.95 6.08 7.91
N GLU A 38 2.84 6.61 8.45
CA GLU A 38 2.75 7.03 9.85
C GLU A 38 2.95 5.84 10.80
N ARG A 39 2.34 4.69 10.50
CA ARG A 39 2.46 3.49 11.34
C ARG A 39 3.89 2.97 11.38
N VAL A 40 4.59 2.95 10.25
CA VAL A 40 6.00 2.56 10.18
C VAL A 40 6.87 3.56 10.92
N SER A 41 6.63 4.86 10.75
CA SER A 41 7.35 5.90 11.51
C SER A 41 7.16 5.72 13.02
N SER A 42 5.93 5.48 13.47
CA SER A 42 5.61 5.24 14.87
C SER A 42 6.32 3.99 15.43
N LEU A 43 6.46 2.93 14.63
CA LEU A 43 7.24 1.74 15.02
C LEU A 43 8.73 2.05 15.13
N ALA A 44 9.27 2.85 14.22
CA ALA A 44 10.68 3.26 14.24
C ALA A 44 11.01 4.15 15.45
N ASP A 45 10.06 4.99 15.87
CA ASP A 45 10.19 5.91 17.00
C ASP A 45 9.90 5.24 18.36
N SER A 46 9.39 4.01 18.38
CA SER A 46 9.11 3.25 19.61
C SER A 46 10.36 3.00 20.44
N ASP A 47 10.27 3.04 21.78
CA ASP A 47 11.40 2.67 22.66
C ASP A 47 11.72 1.16 22.63
N ASN A 48 10.84 0.34 22.06
CA ASN A 48 11.01 -1.10 21.97
C ASN A 48 11.88 -1.49 20.76
N VAL A 49 13.00 -2.19 21.03
CA VAL A 49 13.92 -2.68 19.99
C VAL A 49 13.22 -3.58 18.96
N CYS A 50 12.26 -4.40 19.39
CA CYS A 50 11.50 -5.24 18.46
C CYS A 50 10.69 -4.42 17.47
N ASP A 51 10.09 -3.31 17.89
CA ASP A 51 9.29 -2.45 17.02
C ASP A 51 10.16 -1.77 15.96
N LYS A 52 11.38 -1.35 16.33
CA LYS A 52 12.36 -0.79 15.38
C LYS A 52 12.81 -1.81 14.34
N ILE A 53 13.09 -3.05 14.76
CA ILE A 53 13.41 -4.14 13.83
C ILE A 53 12.24 -4.39 12.88
N LEU A 54 11.00 -4.38 13.38
CA LEU A 54 9.82 -4.53 12.53
C LEU A 54 9.68 -3.36 11.55
N ALA A 55 9.95 -2.13 11.97
CA ALA A 55 9.95 -0.96 11.08
C ALA A 55 11.00 -1.10 9.96
N ASP A 56 12.23 -1.51 10.29
CA ASP A 56 13.30 -1.74 9.31
C ASP A 56 12.98 -2.87 8.32
N MET A 57 12.14 -3.84 8.72
CA MET A 57 11.71 -4.94 7.85
C MET A 57 10.57 -4.56 6.89
N LEU A 58 9.87 -3.45 7.13
CA LEU A 58 8.73 -3.02 6.33
C LEU A 58 9.19 -2.09 5.20
N ASP A 59 9.24 -2.62 3.97
CA ASP A 59 9.56 -1.84 2.77
C ASP A 59 8.29 -1.37 2.03
N LEU A 60 7.82 -0.17 2.37
CA LEU A 60 6.68 0.46 1.67
C LEU A 60 7.05 0.96 0.27
N GLN A 61 8.34 1.07 -0.08
CA GLN A 61 8.78 1.50 -1.42
C GLN A 61 8.62 0.39 -2.45
N GLU A 62 8.52 -0.86 -2.02
CA GLU A 62 8.22 -1.99 -2.90
C GLU A 62 6.79 -1.86 -3.48
N ILE A 63 5.85 -1.28 -2.73
CA ILE A 63 4.45 -1.15 -3.14
C ILE A 63 4.35 -0.27 -4.40
N LYS A 64 3.72 -0.80 -5.45
CA LYS A 64 3.46 -0.07 -6.70
C LYS A 64 2.17 0.73 -6.57
N TRP A 65 2.26 1.87 -5.89
CA TRP A 65 1.13 2.79 -5.69
C TRP A 65 0.52 3.26 -7.02
N ASP A 66 1.33 3.50 -8.05
CA ASP A 66 0.82 3.89 -9.38
C ASP A 66 -0.02 2.79 -10.03
N GLU A 67 0.36 1.51 -9.85
CA GLU A 67 -0.41 0.35 -10.36
C GLU A 67 -1.75 0.23 -9.63
N LEU A 68 -1.80 0.54 -8.33
CA LEU A 68 -3.05 0.61 -7.57
C LEU A 68 -3.93 1.76 -8.05
N LYS A 69 -3.34 2.94 -8.32
CA LYS A 69 -4.07 4.10 -8.85
C LYS A 69 -4.74 3.80 -10.19
N GLU A 70 -4.05 3.08 -11.08
CA GLU A 70 -4.63 2.61 -12.34
C GLU A 70 -5.82 1.63 -12.17
N HIS A 71 -5.96 0.99 -11.01
CA HIS A 71 -7.01 0.01 -10.74
C HIS A 71 -8.23 0.58 -10.02
N VAL A 72 -8.11 1.75 -9.40
CA VAL A 72 -9.21 2.41 -8.69
C VAL A 72 -9.90 3.44 -9.57
N GLU A 73 -11.10 3.84 -9.17
CA GLU A 73 -11.83 4.91 -9.84
C GLU A 73 -11.23 6.27 -9.47
N THR A 74 -11.11 7.15 -10.45
CA THR A 74 -10.89 8.57 -10.17
C THR A 74 -12.17 9.14 -9.58
N GLU A 75 -12.08 10.12 -8.69
CA GLU A 75 -13.27 10.72 -8.06
C GLU A 75 -14.26 11.35 -9.09
N GLU A 76 -13.81 11.54 -10.33
CA GLU A 76 -14.61 11.99 -11.46
C GLU A 76 -15.54 10.90 -12.02
N THR A 77 -15.18 9.62 -11.93
CA THR A 77 -16.00 8.51 -12.47
C THR A 77 -17.12 8.07 -11.54
N CYS A 78 -17.01 8.29 -10.22
CA CYS A 78 -18.06 7.97 -9.25
C CYS A 78 -19.30 8.91 -9.30
N LYS A 79 -19.27 10.00 -10.09
CA LYS A 79 -20.36 11.01 -10.14
C LYS A 79 -21.35 10.81 -11.29
N SER A 80 -21.34 9.67 -12.00
CA SER A 80 -22.24 9.43 -13.13
C SER A 80 -23.49 8.62 -12.80
#